data_AF-A0A812QRC6-F1
#
_entry.id   AF-A0A812QRC6-F1
#
_cell.length_a   1.000
_cell.length_b   1.000
_cell.length_c   1.000
_cell.angle_alpha   90.00
_cell.angle_beta   90.00
_cell.angle_gamma   90.00
#
_symmetry.space_group_name_H-M   'P 1'
#
loop_
_entity.id
_entity.type
_entity.pdbx_description
1 polymer ?
#
loop_
_entity_poly.entity_id
_entity_poly.type
_entity_poly.pdbx_seq_one_letter_code
_entity_poly.pdbx_strand_id
1 'polypeptide(L)'
;MKQVLVASSVALASRLGLSLKVPASLVEVELDAADCFSYSCSEGYVLKSNFHEITGSSDSECCQPTCALWSCTGHFVANDSYKGNTGSSNEQCCDQTCAAVTCPKDQKVPLELRDSPGRTPKDCCKDTCAAVVCEPFHVPIRANLHSVYPDGEDQSFCCEPTCGAYTCDYRKGLVLDPAKRMVANPSDGTCCTATCSKTACPAGFETRPENANKDAREVECCEPLCSSHSCSSGWVPDETRAERVGNTDQECCRRTCKEYTCSAGWATNPAAAGKIGVDDETCCSKTCAQFQEQCTGDYAPNGATNNTVGHTAETCCSKTCALYSCGTGVVIPKSQSVVGSSDELCCENSRCPAMRNMTKIDSAKGCNSLGEDVCSKHFVELKNSITNKTDALACQMTDIGLCGLGSVPEVLPTDCAE
;
A
#
# COMPACT_ATOMS: atom_id res chain seq x y z
N MET A 1 105.19 33.61 23.33
CA MET A 1 106.63 33.23 23.41
C MET A 1 107.58 34.33 23.94
N LYS A 2 107.12 35.27 24.80
CA LYS A 2 107.99 36.24 25.49
C LYS A 2 108.02 36.12 27.03
N GLN A 3 107.19 35.25 27.63
CA GLN A 3 107.06 35.10 29.08
C GLN A 3 107.91 33.98 29.71
N VAL A 4 108.56 33.10 28.93
CA VAL A 4 109.35 31.99 29.48
C VAL A 4 110.70 32.45 30.08
N LEU A 5 111.13 33.68 29.84
CA LEU A 5 112.42 34.19 30.32
C LEU A 5 112.39 34.81 31.73
N VAL A 6 111.22 35.12 32.31
CA VAL A 6 111.15 35.81 33.62
C VAL A 6 111.06 34.83 34.80
N ALA A 7 110.44 33.66 34.61
CA ALA A 7 110.29 32.66 35.68
C ALA A 7 111.63 32.02 36.10
N SER A 8 112.59 31.90 35.18
CA SER A 8 113.90 31.30 35.47
C SER A 8 114.82 32.20 36.32
N SER A 9 114.59 33.52 36.35
CA SER A 9 115.44 34.47 37.08
C SER A 9 115.08 34.59 38.57
N VAL A 10 113.80 34.39 38.92
CA VAL A 10 113.31 34.53 40.31
C VAL A 10 113.66 33.30 41.15
N ALA A 11 113.67 32.10 40.55
CA ALA A 11 114.07 30.87 41.22
C ALA A 11 115.58 30.84 41.58
N LEU A 12 116.43 31.54 40.83
CA LEU A 12 117.86 31.65 41.12
C LEU A 12 118.16 32.67 42.26
N ALA A 13 117.41 33.78 42.32
CA ALA A 13 117.58 34.81 43.35
C ALA A 13 117.19 34.31 44.76
N SER A 14 116.15 33.45 44.86
CA SER A 14 115.72 32.88 46.13
C SER A 14 116.70 31.85 46.71
N ARG A 15 117.55 31.22 45.88
CA ARG A 15 118.60 30.29 46.35
C ARG A 15 119.89 31.00 46.81
N LEU A 16 120.06 32.28 46.49
CA LEU A 16 121.24 33.08 46.82
C LEU A 16 121.04 34.06 47.99
N GLY A 17 119.89 34.03 48.67
CA GLY A 17 119.63 34.90 49.83
C GLY A 17 119.58 36.39 49.51
N LEU A 18 119.40 36.75 48.23
CA LEU A 18 119.31 38.15 47.79
C LEU A 18 117.86 38.63 47.91
N SER A 19 117.63 39.58 48.82
CA SER A 19 116.36 40.27 48.97
C SER A 19 116.21 41.31 47.84
N LEU A 20 115.63 40.89 46.71
CA LEU A 20 115.16 41.83 45.69
C LEU A 20 113.88 42.52 46.20
N LYS A 21 114.00 43.79 46.58
CA LYS A 21 112.84 44.68 46.70
C LYS A 21 112.35 45.01 45.30
N VAL A 22 111.48 44.17 44.75
CA VAL A 22 110.69 44.54 43.57
C VAL A 22 109.60 45.50 44.05
N PRO A 23 109.52 46.74 43.52
CA PRO A 23 108.47 47.68 43.89
C PRO A 23 107.11 47.09 43.52
N ALA A 24 106.15 47.13 44.47
CA ALA A 24 104.81 46.56 44.36
C ALA A 24 103.91 47.20 43.28
N SER A 25 104.45 48.08 42.44
CA SER A 25 103.74 48.81 41.40
C SER A 25 103.87 48.19 40.01
N LEU A 26 104.37 46.96 39.86
CA LEU A 26 104.64 46.36 38.54
C LEU A 26 104.61 44.82 38.52
N VAL A 27 103.71 44.21 39.31
CA VAL A 27 103.32 42.81 39.13
C VAL A 27 101.81 42.80 38.89
N GLU A 28 101.41 43.05 37.65
CA GLU A 28 100.12 42.56 37.16
C GLU A 28 100.25 41.04 37.12
N VAL A 29 99.82 40.38 38.20
CA VAL A 29 99.42 38.99 38.10
C VAL A 29 98.19 39.03 37.20
N GLU A 30 98.38 38.81 35.90
CA GLU A 30 97.31 38.26 35.07
C GLU A 30 96.90 36.96 35.78
N LEU A 31 95.90 37.06 36.67
CA LEU A 31 95.13 35.89 37.05
C LEU A 31 94.54 35.41 35.73
N ASP A 32 95.11 34.34 35.19
CA ASP A 32 94.62 33.66 34.01
C ASP A 32 93.11 33.65 34.09
N ALA A 33 92.46 34.33 33.13
CA ALA A 33 91.04 34.59 33.16
C ALA A 33 90.32 33.27 33.47
N ALA A 34 89.52 33.26 34.56
CA ALA A 34 88.89 32.05 35.06
C ALA A 34 88.18 31.35 33.90
N ASP A 35 88.57 30.10 33.63
CA ASP A 35 87.96 29.32 32.57
C ASP A 35 86.53 28.96 32.99
N CYS A 36 85.57 29.21 32.09
CA CYS A 36 84.18 28.87 32.30
C CYS A 36 83.97 27.35 32.47
N PHE A 37 84.95 26.51 32.14
CA PHE A 37 84.98 25.07 32.43
C PHE A 37 84.71 24.71 33.90
N SER A 38 85.18 25.51 34.85
CA SER A 38 85.03 25.24 36.29
C SER A 38 83.92 26.04 36.97
N TYR A 39 83.24 26.90 36.21
CA TYR A 39 82.23 27.79 36.73
C TYR A 39 80.90 27.04 36.97
N SER A 40 80.24 27.30 38.10
CA SER A 40 78.92 26.73 38.44
C SER A 40 77.84 27.80 38.29
N CYS A 41 76.91 27.57 37.35
CA CYS A 41 75.83 28.51 37.07
C CYS A 41 74.81 28.59 38.22
N SER A 42 74.23 29.76 38.44
CA SER A 42 73.11 29.96 39.38
C SER A 42 71.83 29.21 38.95
N GLU A 43 70.84 29.10 39.86
CA GLU A 43 69.55 28.48 39.56
C GLU A 43 68.88 29.14 38.32
N GLY A 44 68.41 28.30 37.39
CA GLY A 44 67.83 28.76 36.13
C GLY A 44 68.86 29.11 35.05
N TYR A 45 70.14 28.79 35.23
CA TYR A 45 71.19 28.93 34.22
C TYR A 45 71.92 27.60 33.99
N VAL A 46 72.41 27.39 32.76
CA VAL A 46 73.32 26.27 32.41
C VAL A 46 74.53 26.81 31.65
N LEU A 47 75.64 26.06 31.64
CA LEU A 47 76.85 26.46 30.92
C LEU A 47 76.56 26.66 29.42
N LYS A 48 77.17 27.70 28.82
CA LYS A 48 77.11 27.92 27.37
C LYS A 48 77.70 26.71 26.63
N SER A 49 77.21 26.41 25.43
CA SER A 49 77.70 25.23 24.67
C SER A 49 79.20 25.32 24.34
N ASN A 50 79.75 26.53 24.23
CA ASN A 50 81.16 26.80 23.97
C ASN A 50 81.96 27.16 25.24
N PHE A 51 81.51 26.72 26.42
CA PHE A 51 82.13 27.06 27.72
C PHE A 51 83.62 26.72 27.84
N HIS A 52 84.15 25.82 27.01
CA HIS A 52 85.56 25.42 26.95
C HIS A 52 86.43 26.35 26.09
N GLU A 53 85.81 27.29 25.36
CA GLU A 53 86.49 28.25 24.48
C GLU A 53 86.39 29.68 25.02
N ILE A 54 85.67 29.88 26.12
CA ILE A 54 85.41 31.20 26.70
C ILE A 54 85.92 31.25 28.13
N THR A 55 86.46 32.42 28.50
CA THR A 55 86.86 32.72 29.87
C THR A 55 85.88 33.74 30.45
N GLY A 56 85.62 33.63 31.75
CA GLY A 56 84.61 34.44 32.42
C GLY A 56 84.48 34.08 33.89
N SER A 57 83.85 34.97 34.65
CA SER A 57 83.70 34.82 36.11
C SER A 57 82.27 35.06 36.59
N SER A 58 81.31 35.12 35.67
CA SER A 58 79.91 35.43 35.95
C SER A 58 78.94 34.62 35.09
N ASP A 59 77.68 34.52 35.52
CA ASP A 59 76.61 33.84 34.76
C ASP A 59 76.41 34.45 33.37
N SER A 60 76.52 35.77 33.22
CA SER A 60 76.41 36.44 31.91
C SER A 60 77.53 36.05 30.94
N GLU A 61 78.71 35.75 31.46
CA GLU A 61 79.89 35.39 30.66
C GLU A 61 79.91 33.89 30.36
N CYS A 62 79.71 33.04 31.36
CA CYS A 62 79.89 31.58 31.27
C CYS A 62 78.60 30.79 31.05
N CYS A 63 77.45 31.34 31.42
CA CYS A 63 76.18 30.64 31.44
C CYS A 63 75.15 31.27 30.49
N GLN A 64 74.11 30.52 30.22
CA GLN A 64 72.95 30.97 29.46
C GLN A 64 71.69 30.65 30.25
N PRO A 65 70.69 31.54 30.21
CA PRO A 65 69.44 31.33 30.93
C PRO A 65 68.73 30.09 30.39
N THR A 66 68.16 29.29 31.29
CA THR A 66 67.21 28.24 30.93
C THR A 66 65.81 28.82 30.83
N CYS A 67 64.90 28.04 30.27
CA CYS A 67 63.50 28.38 30.18
C CYS A 67 62.81 28.50 31.56
N ALA A 68 63.46 28.08 32.67
CA ALA A 68 62.98 28.35 34.02
C ALA A 68 62.93 29.86 34.35
N LEU A 69 63.77 30.68 33.70
CA LEU A 69 63.79 32.14 33.85
C LEU A 69 62.98 32.86 32.76
N TRP A 70 62.39 32.12 31.81
CA TRP A 70 61.64 32.70 30.71
C TRP A 70 60.20 33.02 31.12
N SER A 71 59.74 34.25 30.85
CA SER A 71 58.34 34.66 31.08
C SER A 71 57.52 34.51 29.81
N CYS A 72 56.64 33.51 29.78
CA CYS A 72 55.72 33.30 28.67
C CYS A 72 54.71 34.45 28.59
N THR A 73 54.56 35.04 27.41
CA THR A 73 53.62 36.14 27.15
C THR A 73 52.74 35.84 25.94
N GLY A 74 51.62 36.54 25.82
CA GLY A 74 50.67 36.33 24.72
C GLY A 74 49.90 35.02 24.88
N HIS A 75 49.91 34.17 23.85
CA HIS A 75 49.19 32.89 23.82
C HIS A 75 50.08 31.71 24.23
N PHE A 76 50.96 31.90 25.21
CA PHE A 76 51.89 30.88 25.67
C PHE A 76 51.84 30.71 27.18
N VAL A 77 51.98 29.47 27.66
CA VAL A 77 52.01 29.09 29.07
C VAL A 77 53.30 28.35 29.38
N ALA A 78 53.85 28.56 30.59
CA ALA A 78 55.05 27.86 31.02
C ALA A 78 54.79 26.35 31.15
N ASN A 79 55.70 25.53 30.63
CA ASN A 79 55.68 24.08 30.82
C ASN A 79 56.90 23.68 31.65
N ASP A 80 56.64 23.04 32.78
CA ASP A 80 57.66 22.55 33.70
C ASP A 80 58.68 21.61 33.05
N SER A 81 58.26 20.88 32.02
CA SER A 81 59.11 19.98 31.24
C SER A 81 60.23 20.71 30.48
N TYR A 82 60.08 22.00 30.22
CA TYR A 82 61.07 22.82 29.51
C TYR A 82 62.01 23.57 30.43
N LYS A 83 61.80 23.56 31.76
CA LYS A 83 62.61 24.34 32.72
C LYS A 83 64.13 24.16 32.58
N GLY A 84 64.59 22.97 32.15
CA GLY A 84 66.01 22.68 31.91
C GLY A 84 66.53 23.01 30.51
N ASN A 85 65.66 23.31 29.55
CA ASN A 85 66.06 23.67 28.19
C ASN A 85 66.62 25.10 28.15
N THR A 86 67.46 25.40 27.18
CA THR A 86 67.90 26.78 26.89
C THR A 86 67.11 27.32 25.71
N GLY A 87 66.68 28.57 25.82
CA GLY A 87 65.89 29.22 24.78
C GLY A 87 65.75 30.72 25.01
N SER A 88 65.46 31.44 23.94
CA SER A 88 65.30 32.90 23.91
C SER A 88 63.99 33.34 23.28
N SER A 89 63.02 32.43 23.14
CA SER A 89 61.69 32.73 22.62
C SER A 89 60.60 31.87 23.28
N ASN A 90 59.35 32.30 23.13
CA ASN A 90 58.18 31.56 23.63
C ASN A 90 58.08 30.17 23.00
N GLU A 91 58.42 30.02 21.72
CA GLU A 91 58.37 28.74 21.00
C GLU A 91 59.38 27.71 21.52
N GLN A 92 60.46 28.18 22.14
CA GLN A 92 61.50 27.32 22.72
C GLN A 92 61.23 26.97 24.19
N CYS A 93 60.59 27.89 24.93
CA CYS A 93 60.47 27.80 26.39
C CYS A 93 59.06 27.60 26.93
N CYS A 94 58.04 27.73 26.09
CA CYS A 94 56.64 27.69 26.49
C CYS A 94 55.83 26.77 25.60
N ASP A 95 54.68 26.35 26.09
CA ASP A 95 53.65 25.77 25.25
C ASP A 95 52.69 26.82 24.73
N GLN A 96 52.32 26.69 23.47
CA GLN A 96 51.23 27.45 22.92
C GLN A 96 49.92 27.05 23.62
N THR A 97 49.12 28.04 23.96
CA THR A 97 47.80 27.88 24.54
C THR A 97 46.74 27.78 23.45
N CYS A 98 45.58 27.22 23.81
CA CYS A 98 44.45 27.14 22.92
C CYS A 98 43.95 28.50 22.41
N ALA A 99 44.26 29.61 23.11
CA ALA A 99 43.95 30.96 22.65
C ALA A 99 44.50 31.31 21.25
N ALA A 100 45.58 30.64 20.80
CA ALA A 100 46.16 30.85 19.47
C ALA A 100 45.68 29.84 18.41
N VAL A 101 44.84 28.87 18.78
CA VAL A 101 44.35 27.86 17.85
C VAL A 101 43.13 28.38 17.10
N THR A 102 43.21 28.38 15.77
CA THR A 102 42.06 28.65 14.90
C THR A 102 41.19 27.41 14.80
N CYS A 103 39.96 27.48 15.30
CA CYS A 103 39.01 26.39 15.19
C CYS A 103 38.33 26.31 13.82
N PRO A 104 37.92 25.11 13.38
CA PRO A 104 37.01 24.91 12.25
C PRO A 104 35.69 25.70 12.42
N LYS A 105 34.97 25.89 11.30
CA LYS A 105 33.77 26.75 11.19
C LYS A 105 32.70 26.54 12.26
N ASP A 106 32.55 25.31 12.77
CA ASP A 106 31.49 24.92 13.71
C ASP A 106 32.02 24.55 15.10
N GLN A 107 33.28 24.91 15.38
CA GLN A 107 33.94 24.69 16.66
C GLN A 107 34.46 26.00 17.25
N LYS A 108 34.60 26.06 18.56
CA LYS A 108 35.24 27.19 19.25
C LYS A 108 36.08 26.72 20.43
N VAL A 109 37.08 27.52 20.79
CA VAL A 109 37.84 27.34 22.03
C VAL A 109 36.94 27.71 23.21
N PRO A 110 36.56 26.75 24.06
CA PRO A 110 35.82 27.05 25.28
C PRO A 110 36.61 28.00 26.19
N LEU A 111 35.91 28.87 26.92
CA LEU A 111 36.56 29.86 27.77
C LEU A 111 37.47 29.19 28.82
N GLU A 112 37.07 28.03 29.32
CA GLU A 112 37.83 27.23 30.28
C GLU A 112 39.11 26.60 29.70
N LEU A 113 39.17 26.38 28.38
CA LEU A 113 40.36 25.82 27.72
C LEU A 113 41.29 26.91 27.17
N ARG A 114 40.87 28.17 27.15
CA ARG A 114 41.58 29.26 26.46
C ARG A 114 43.05 29.36 26.85
N ASP A 115 43.34 29.25 28.15
CA ASP A 115 44.69 29.38 28.69
C ASP A 115 45.38 28.01 28.94
N SER A 116 44.73 26.91 28.53
CA SER A 116 45.29 25.55 28.61
C SER A 116 46.33 25.31 27.50
N PRO A 117 47.39 24.54 27.76
CA PRO A 117 48.36 24.16 26.74
C PRO A 117 47.70 23.28 25.67
N GLY A 118 47.91 23.63 24.39
CA GLY A 118 47.35 22.90 23.27
C GLY A 118 47.73 23.56 21.94
N ARG A 119 48.11 22.75 20.96
CA ARG A 119 48.63 23.23 19.66
C ARG A 119 47.73 22.91 18.49
N THR A 120 46.78 21.99 18.67
CA THR A 120 45.93 21.51 17.58
C THR A 120 44.46 21.80 17.85
N PRO A 121 43.64 21.94 16.79
CA PRO A 121 42.19 22.03 16.95
C PRO A 121 41.59 20.89 17.78
N LYS A 122 42.14 19.68 17.69
CA LYS A 122 41.65 18.52 18.44
C LYS A 122 41.77 18.71 19.96
N ASP A 123 42.80 19.41 20.42
CA ASP A 123 43.07 19.61 21.85
C ASP A 123 42.29 20.82 22.40
N CYS A 124 41.96 21.76 21.54
CA CYS A 124 41.53 23.11 21.94
C CYS A 124 40.10 23.48 21.55
N CYS A 125 39.54 22.84 20.53
CA CYS A 125 38.26 23.20 19.96
C CYS A 125 37.20 22.19 20.40
N LYS A 126 36.05 22.69 20.84
CA LYS A 126 34.84 21.88 21.04
C LYS A 126 33.80 22.25 20.00
N ASP A 127 33.00 21.26 19.63
CA ASP A 127 31.84 21.45 18.78
C ASP A 127 30.87 22.44 19.42
N THR A 128 30.31 23.32 18.59
CA THR A 128 29.21 24.20 18.97
C THR A 128 27.89 23.62 18.48
N CYS A 129 26.76 24.22 18.86
CA CYS A 129 25.47 23.84 18.29
C CYS A 129 25.41 23.94 16.75
N ALA A 130 26.36 24.64 16.11
CA ALA A 130 26.45 24.69 14.65
C ALA A 130 26.85 23.36 14.01
N ALA A 131 27.54 22.49 14.77
CA ALA A 131 27.92 21.16 14.32
C ALA A 131 26.84 20.10 14.59
N VAL A 132 25.81 20.42 15.39
CA VAL A 132 24.77 19.47 15.79
C VAL A 132 23.78 19.28 14.64
N VAL A 133 23.62 18.03 14.21
CA VAL A 133 22.58 17.62 13.27
C VAL A 133 21.34 17.23 14.07
N CYS A 134 20.30 18.06 13.99
CA CYS A 134 19.06 17.81 14.71
C CYS A 134 18.33 16.56 14.19
N GLU A 135 17.65 15.86 15.10
CA GLU A 135 16.74 14.76 14.77
C GLU A 135 15.60 15.21 13.83
N PRO A 136 14.91 14.26 13.15
CA PRO A 136 13.72 14.58 12.36
C PRO A 136 12.71 15.42 13.16
N PHE A 137 12.14 16.42 12.48
CA PHE A 137 11.18 17.37 13.07
C PHE A 137 11.73 18.25 14.19
N HIS A 138 13.04 18.47 14.18
CA HIS A 138 13.69 19.51 14.95
C HIS A 138 14.48 20.43 14.02
N VAL A 139 14.67 21.68 14.43
CA VAL A 139 15.50 22.66 13.70
C VAL A 139 16.52 23.29 14.63
N PRO A 140 17.69 23.71 14.12
CA PRO A 140 18.70 24.36 14.94
C PRO A 140 18.18 25.69 15.50
N ILE A 141 18.41 25.92 16.79
CA ILE A 141 18.06 27.19 17.44
C ILE A 141 18.90 28.30 16.81
N ARG A 142 18.25 29.24 16.12
CA ARG A 142 18.95 30.29 15.35
C ARG A 142 19.74 31.26 16.22
N ALA A 143 19.35 31.43 17.48
CA ALA A 143 20.03 32.32 18.39
C ALA A 143 21.32 31.66 18.92
N ASN A 144 22.47 32.30 18.70
CA ASN A 144 23.75 31.94 19.31
C ASN A 144 24.30 30.54 18.96
N LEU A 145 23.92 29.97 17.82
CA LEU A 145 24.35 28.64 17.36
C LEU A 145 25.89 28.43 17.44
N HIS A 146 26.66 29.50 17.19
CA HIS A 146 28.12 29.48 17.22
C HIS A 146 28.73 29.72 18.61
N SER A 147 27.95 30.07 19.62
CA SER A 147 28.47 30.47 20.95
C SER A 147 28.02 29.57 22.07
N VAL A 148 27.26 28.52 21.73
CA VAL A 148 26.71 27.55 22.65
C VAL A 148 27.39 26.22 22.42
N TYR A 149 27.77 25.58 23.52
CA TYR A 149 28.33 24.22 23.55
C TYR A 149 27.23 23.25 23.98
N PRO A 150 27.07 22.10 23.30
CA PRO A 150 26.18 21.04 23.77
C PRO A 150 26.73 20.48 25.10
N ASP A 151 25.90 20.46 26.14
CA ASP A 151 26.26 19.86 27.43
C ASP A 151 25.82 18.38 27.41
N GLY A 152 26.75 17.49 27.06
CA GLY A 152 26.50 16.06 26.96
C GLY A 152 25.86 15.61 25.63
N GLU A 153 25.23 14.44 25.64
CA GLU A 153 24.60 13.82 24.45
C GLU A 153 23.19 14.38 24.15
N ASP A 154 22.66 15.28 25.00
CA ASP A 154 21.32 15.81 24.87
C ASP A 154 21.28 16.97 23.85
N GLN A 155 20.71 16.69 22.67
CA GLN A 155 20.57 17.66 21.59
C GLN A 155 19.49 18.72 21.87
N SER A 156 18.70 18.58 22.94
CA SER A 156 17.60 19.51 23.27
C SER A 156 18.05 20.95 23.48
N PHE A 157 19.34 21.16 23.78
CA PHE A 157 19.90 22.51 23.91
C PHE A 157 20.18 23.20 22.56
N CYS A 158 20.45 22.43 21.51
CA CYS A 158 20.83 22.95 20.19
C CYS A 158 19.68 22.93 19.19
N CYS A 159 18.66 22.14 19.45
CA CYS A 159 17.57 21.84 18.53
C CYS A 159 16.23 22.14 19.20
N GLU A 160 15.37 22.90 18.52
CA GLU A 160 13.98 23.13 18.94
C GLU A 160 13.01 22.26 18.14
N PRO A 161 11.94 21.75 18.76
CA PRO A 161 10.94 20.95 18.05
C PRO A 161 10.22 21.81 17.01
N THR A 162 9.87 21.19 15.88
CA THR A 162 8.98 21.77 14.88
C THR A 162 7.57 21.21 15.02
N CYS A 163 6.63 21.72 14.22
CA CYS A 163 5.29 21.16 14.11
C CYS A 163 5.27 19.66 13.79
N GLY A 164 6.28 19.11 13.13
CA GLY A 164 6.34 17.66 12.86
C GLY A 164 6.45 16.79 14.11
N ALA A 165 6.97 17.33 15.21
CA ALA A 165 7.01 16.67 16.52
C ALA A 165 5.77 16.99 17.37
N TYR A 166 4.88 17.88 16.91
CA TYR A 166 3.72 18.34 17.67
C TYR A 166 2.50 17.46 17.46
N THR A 167 1.78 17.19 18.54
CA THR A 167 0.50 16.46 18.49
C THR A 167 -0.65 17.45 18.63
N CYS A 168 -1.45 17.58 17.57
CA CYS A 168 -2.64 18.45 17.57
C CYS A 168 -3.73 17.90 18.51
N ASP A 169 -4.43 18.80 19.21
CA ASP A 169 -5.55 18.41 20.07
C ASP A 169 -6.76 17.99 19.21
N TYR A 170 -6.91 16.68 19.00
CA TYR A 170 -8.02 16.10 18.25
C TYR A 170 -9.40 16.44 18.84
N ARG A 171 -9.50 16.74 20.15
CA ARG A 171 -10.77 17.11 20.81
C ARG A 171 -11.26 18.48 20.34
N LYS A 172 -10.35 19.32 19.83
CA LYS A 172 -10.66 20.60 19.18
C LYS A 172 -10.96 20.45 17.69
N GLY A 173 -10.90 19.24 17.13
CA GLY A 173 -11.07 19.01 15.69
C GLY A 173 -9.91 19.58 14.88
N LEU A 174 -8.68 19.35 15.35
CA LEU A 174 -7.45 19.84 14.73
C LEU A 174 -6.58 18.67 14.26
N VAL A 175 -5.95 18.82 13.09
CA VAL A 175 -4.94 17.89 12.55
C VAL A 175 -3.68 18.64 12.14
N LEU A 176 -2.55 17.93 12.10
CA LEU A 176 -1.27 18.51 11.72
C LEU A 176 -1.33 19.01 10.27
N ASP A 177 -1.01 20.28 10.05
CA ASP A 177 -0.87 20.87 8.72
C ASP A 177 0.45 20.37 8.09
N PRO A 178 0.40 19.53 7.02
CA PRO A 178 1.61 19.00 6.40
C PRO A 178 2.54 20.11 5.88
N ALA A 179 1.97 21.25 5.45
CA ALA A 179 2.73 22.38 4.93
C ALA A 179 3.53 23.10 6.02
N LYS A 180 3.20 22.91 7.30
CA LYS A 180 3.84 23.57 8.43
C LYS A 180 4.79 22.69 9.21
N ARG A 181 5.08 21.47 8.73
CA ARG A 181 5.86 20.45 9.46
C ARG A 181 7.24 20.93 9.94
N MET A 182 7.88 21.88 9.25
CA MET A 182 9.20 22.43 9.61
C MET A 182 9.14 23.81 10.30
N VAL A 183 7.95 24.26 10.73
CA VAL A 183 7.79 25.52 11.47
C VAL A 183 8.15 25.28 12.93
N ALA A 184 9.05 26.11 13.46
CA ALA A 184 9.48 26.09 14.87
C ALA A 184 8.41 26.65 15.82
N ASN A 185 8.60 26.45 17.13
CA ASN A 185 7.69 26.91 18.18
C ASN A 185 6.26 26.36 18.02
N PRO A 186 6.12 25.03 18.15
CA PRO A 186 4.87 24.38 17.82
C PRO A 186 3.75 24.74 18.81
N SER A 187 2.56 24.97 18.27
CA SER A 187 1.31 25.20 19.01
C SER A 187 0.12 24.80 18.15
N ASP A 188 -1.08 24.65 18.72
CA ASP A 188 -2.31 24.37 17.96
C ASP A 188 -2.54 25.41 16.85
N GLY A 189 -2.39 26.70 17.15
CA GLY A 189 -2.62 27.78 16.18
C GLY A 189 -1.52 27.88 15.12
N THR A 190 -0.30 27.44 15.44
CA THR A 190 0.82 27.41 14.50
C THR A 190 0.72 26.20 13.60
N CYS A 191 0.62 25.00 14.17
CA CYS A 191 0.90 23.73 13.50
C CYS A 191 -0.31 23.02 12.94
N CYS A 192 -1.50 23.33 13.45
CA CYS A 192 -2.68 22.55 13.15
C CYS A 192 -3.63 23.32 12.24
N THR A 193 -4.44 22.57 11.51
CA THR A 193 -5.56 23.04 10.71
C THR A 193 -6.84 22.35 11.19
N ALA A 194 -7.99 22.97 10.92
CA ALA A 194 -9.28 22.40 11.26
C ALA A 194 -9.53 21.12 10.44
N THR A 195 -10.12 20.12 11.09
CA THR A 195 -10.69 18.96 10.40
C THR A 195 -12.11 19.24 9.94
N CYS A 196 -12.62 18.37 9.06
CA CYS A 196 -14.00 18.45 8.61
C CYS A 196 -15.03 18.46 9.74
N SER A 197 -14.75 17.86 10.91
CA SER A 197 -15.66 17.89 12.07
C SER A 197 -16.01 19.30 12.59
N LYS A 198 -15.23 20.33 12.22
CA LYS A 198 -15.46 21.73 12.59
C LYS A 198 -15.99 22.57 11.43
N THR A 199 -16.06 22.01 10.23
CA THR A 199 -16.61 22.70 9.07
C THR A 199 -18.13 22.58 9.09
N ALA A 200 -18.82 23.70 9.27
CA ALA A 200 -20.27 23.74 9.14
C ALA A 200 -20.64 23.52 7.67
N CYS A 201 -21.40 22.45 7.39
CA CYS A 201 -21.87 22.19 6.04
C CYS A 201 -23.07 23.08 5.68
N PRO A 202 -23.20 23.50 4.41
CA PRO A 202 -24.39 24.17 3.91
C PRO A 202 -25.65 23.32 4.10
N ALA A 203 -26.83 23.96 4.04
CA ALA A 203 -28.10 23.23 4.08
C ALA A 203 -28.18 22.17 2.96
N GLY A 204 -28.59 20.94 3.32
CA GLY A 204 -28.63 19.81 2.39
C GLY A 204 -27.32 19.03 2.27
N PHE A 205 -26.30 19.36 3.07
CA PHE A 205 -25.02 18.66 3.12
C PHE A 205 -24.67 18.27 4.56
N GLU A 206 -23.92 17.18 4.73
CA GLU A 206 -23.39 16.75 6.02
C GLU A 206 -21.97 16.17 5.87
N THR A 207 -21.21 16.20 6.96
CA THR A 207 -19.87 15.60 7.00
C THR A 207 -19.96 14.09 7.09
N ARG A 208 -19.34 13.37 6.15
CA ARG A 208 -19.17 11.92 6.31
C ARG A 208 -18.39 11.59 7.58
N PRO A 209 -18.86 10.64 8.41
CA PRO A 209 -18.14 10.22 9.61
C PRO A 209 -16.68 9.81 9.34
N GLU A 210 -16.41 9.16 8.21
CA GLU A 210 -15.05 8.77 7.79
C GLU A 210 -14.15 9.96 7.41
N ASN A 211 -14.73 11.12 7.10
CA ASN A 211 -14.01 12.33 6.75
C ASN A 211 -13.85 13.29 7.93
N ALA A 212 -14.53 13.06 9.06
CA ALA A 212 -14.56 13.97 10.21
C ALA A 212 -13.16 14.35 10.75
N ASN A 213 -12.18 13.45 10.60
CA ASN A 213 -10.80 13.64 11.06
C ASN A 213 -9.81 13.99 9.94
N LYS A 214 -10.27 14.25 8.70
CA LYS A 214 -9.41 14.64 7.58
C LYS A 214 -9.19 16.15 7.54
N ASP A 215 -8.07 16.58 6.95
CA ASP A 215 -7.77 18.00 6.70
C ASP A 215 -8.86 18.59 5.80
N ALA A 216 -9.47 19.69 6.25
CA ALA A 216 -10.56 20.34 5.54
C ALA A 216 -10.18 20.97 4.19
N ARG A 217 -8.87 21.06 3.88
CA ARG A 217 -8.37 21.57 2.60
C ARG A 217 -8.15 20.49 1.54
N GLU A 218 -7.91 19.25 1.97
CA GLU A 218 -7.60 18.14 1.06
C GLU A 218 -8.84 17.36 0.64
N VAL A 219 -9.91 17.41 1.45
CA VAL A 219 -11.14 16.66 1.22
C VAL A 219 -12.33 17.61 1.24
N GLU A 220 -13.26 17.41 0.31
CA GLU A 220 -14.58 18.05 0.35
C GLU A 220 -15.31 17.55 1.61
N CYS A 221 -15.29 18.37 2.66
CA CYS A 221 -15.79 17.97 3.97
C CYS A 221 -17.28 17.66 3.98
N CYS A 222 -18.02 18.22 3.04
CA CYS A 222 -19.45 18.23 3.01
C CYS A 222 -19.90 17.48 1.77
N GLU A 223 -20.68 16.43 1.97
CA GLU A 223 -21.33 15.69 0.90
C GLU A 223 -22.83 15.92 0.96
N PRO A 224 -23.53 15.90 -0.18
CA PRO A 224 -24.96 16.11 -0.21
C PRO A 224 -25.69 15.00 0.55
N LEU A 225 -26.80 15.37 1.19
CA LEU A 225 -27.77 14.45 1.74
C LEU A 225 -28.62 13.87 0.61
N CYS A 226 -29.11 12.65 0.77
CA CYS A 226 -29.98 12.01 -0.20
C CYS A 226 -31.28 12.78 -0.48
N SER A 227 -31.75 13.61 0.45
CA SER A 227 -32.86 14.55 0.22
C SER A 227 -32.60 15.58 -0.90
N SER A 228 -31.34 15.82 -1.23
CA SER A 228 -30.94 16.70 -2.35
C SER A 228 -30.64 15.93 -3.65
N HIS A 229 -30.60 14.59 -3.60
CA HIS A 229 -30.31 13.75 -4.76
C HIS A 229 -31.55 13.56 -5.65
N SER A 230 -31.38 13.71 -6.95
CA SER A 230 -32.44 13.47 -7.94
C SER A 230 -32.27 12.07 -8.54
N CYS A 231 -33.22 11.18 -8.25
CA CYS A 231 -33.18 9.80 -8.73
C CYS A 231 -33.31 9.71 -10.25
N SER A 232 -32.51 8.84 -10.87
CA SER A 232 -32.60 8.59 -12.32
C SER A 232 -33.89 7.82 -12.71
N SER A 233 -34.14 7.68 -14.02
CA SER A 233 -35.29 6.93 -14.53
C SER A 233 -35.28 5.51 -13.99
N GLY A 234 -36.43 5.07 -13.45
CA GLY A 234 -36.57 3.73 -12.91
C GLY A 234 -36.19 3.62 -11.42
N TRP A 235 -35.90 4.76 -10.78
CA TRP A 235 -35.68 4.89 -9.35
C TRP A 235 -36.63 5.94 -8.76
N VAL A 236 -36.91 5.82 -7.47
CA VAL A 236 -37.69 6.80 -6.71
C VAL A 236 -36.98 7.14 -5.40
N PRO A 237 -37.12 8.36 -4.86
CA PRO A 237 -36.48 8.75 -3.60
C PRO A 237 -36.78 7.77 -2.46
N ASP A 238 -35.74 7.42 -1.71
CA ASP A 238 -35.90 6.68 -0.46
C ASP A 238 -36.03 7.65 0.71
N GLU A 239 -37.27 8.00 1.07
CA GLU A 239 -37.55 8.91 2.20
C GLU A 239 -36.93 8.43 3.51
N THR A 240 -36.74 7.11 3.68
CA THR A 240 -36.08 6.55 4.88
C THR A 240 -34.58 6.86 4.95
N ARG A 241 -33.99 7.31 3.84
CA ARG A 241 -32.58 7.68 3.71
C ARG A 241 -32.39 9.17 3.45
N ALA A 242 -33.42 10.00 3.52
CA ALA A 242 -33.36 11.42 3.16
C ALA A 242 -32.26 12.21 3.90
N GLU A 243 -31.99 11.86 5.16
CA GLU A 243 -30.94 12.45 6.01
C GLU A 243 -29.59 11.72 5.93
N ARG A 244 -29.47 10.68 5.10
CA ARG A 244 -28.20 9.97 4.92
C ARG A 244 -27.34 10.72 3.90
N VAL A 245 -26.04 10.79 4.18
CA VAL A 245 -25.06 11.26 3.20
C VAL A 245 -24.95 10.29 2.02
N GLY A 246 -25.10 10.79 0.80
CA GLY A 246 -25.03 10.03 -0.44
C GLY A 246 -25.43 10.85 -1.65
N ASN A 247 -24.90 10.49 -2.82
CA ASN A 247 -25.15 11.20 -4.07
C ASN A 247 -25.39 10.27 -5.27
N THR A 248 -25.69 9.00 -4.98
CA THR A 248 -25.94 7.98 -6.01
C THR A 248 -27.33 7.37 -5.83
N ASP A 249 -27.91 6.84 -6.90
CA ASP A 249 -29.22 6.18 -6.85
C ASP A 249 -29.22 4.97 -5.91
N GLN A 250 -28.12 4.22 -5.85
CA GLN A 250 -27.97 3.06 -4.99
C GLN A 250 -28.00 3.43 -3.50
N GLU A 251 -27.43 4.58 -3.16
CA GLU A 251 -27.41 5.10 -1.80
C GLU A 251 -28.74 5.75 -1.42
N CYS A 252 -29.32 6.55 -2.32
CA CYS A 252 -30.40 7.49 -2.02
C CYS A 252 -31.79 7.11 -2.54
N CYS A 253 -31.88 6.15 -3.44
CA CYS A 253 -33.12 5.81 -4.12
C CYS A 253 -33.47 4.33 -3.96
N ARG A 254 -34.73 4.00 -4.27
CA ARG A 254 -35.23 2.63 -4.38
C ARG A 254 -35.53 2.32 -5.83
N ARG A 255 -35.10 1.12 -6.27
CA ARG A 255 -35.41 0.61 -7.61
C ARG A 255 -36.91 0.43 -7.77
N THR A 256 -37.42 0.86 -8.91
CA THR A 256 -38.77 0.53 -9.36
C THR A 256 -38.73 -0.70 -10.26
N CYS A 257 -39.90 -1.29 -10.50
CA CYS A 257 -40.05 -2.42 -11.40
C CYS A 257 -39.68 -2.12 -12.85
N LYS A 258 -39.51 -0.85 -13.23
CA LYS A 258 -38.99 -0.47 -14.56
C LYS A 258 -37.57 -0.99 -14.81
N GLU A 259 -36.75 -1.10 -13.76
CA GLU A 259 -35.36 -1.59 -13.84
C GLU A 259 -35.23 -3.08 -13.44
N TYR A 260 -36.36 -3.75 -13.17
CA TYR A 260 -36.36 -5.14 -12.75
C TYR A 260 -36.44 -6.09 -13.95
N THR A 261 -35.53 -7.06 -13.99
CA THR A 261 -35.51 -8.13 -14.99
C THR A 261 -36.22 -9.35 -14.43
N CYS A 262 -37.33 -9.74 -15.07
CA CYS A 262 -38.11 -10.90 -14.66
C CYS A 262 -37.36 -12.23 -14.88
N SER A 263 -37.53 -13.17 -13.96
CA SER A 263 -36.97 -14.51 -14.06
C SER A 263 -37.69 -15.37 -15.12
N ALA A 264 -37.20 -16.59 -15.37
CA ALA A 264 -37.83 -17.52 -16.29
C ALA A 264 -39.29 -17.83 -15.91
N GLY A 265 -40.19 -17.75 -16.90
CA GLY A 265 -41.63 -17.94 -16.70
C GLY A 265 -42.38 -16.71 -16.20
N TRP A 266 -41.73 -15.55 -16.20
CA TRP A 266 -42.31 -14.26 -15.89
C TRP A 266 -42.04 -13.28 -17.03
N ALA A 267 -42.94 -12.31 -17.21
CA ALA A 267 -42.79 -11.23 -18.17
C ALA A 267 -43.03 -9.89 -17.48
N THR A 268 -42.39 -8.84 -17.96
CA THR A 268 -42.47 -7.50 -17.37
C THR A 268 -43.93 -7.04 -17.30
N ASN A 269 -44.35 -6.52 -16.15
CA ASN A 269 -45.69 -5.97 -15.97
C ASN A 269 -45.68 -4.44 -16.15
N PRO A 270 -46.15 -3.90 -17.29
CA PRO A 270 -46.11 -2.46 -17.53
C PRO A 270 -46.91 -1.65 -16.50
N ALA A 271 -47.97 -2.25 -15.93
CA ALA A 271 -48.77 -1.61 -14.89
C ALA A 271 -48.04 -1.50 -13.54
N ALA A 272 -46.99 -2.30 -13.34
CA ALA A 272 -46.14 -2.25 -12.14
C ALA A 272 -44.91 -1.36 -12.33
N ALA A 273 -44.63 -0.82 -13.52
CA ALA A 273 -43.35 -0.15 -13.83
C ALA A 273 -42.95 0.96 -12.84
N GLY A 274 -43.92 1.73 -12.31
CA GLY A 274 -43.66 2.79 -11.33
C GLY A 274 -43.66 2.35 -9.86
N LYS A 275 -43.94 1.07 -9.56
CA LYS A 275 -43.94 0.54 -8.20
C LYS A 275 -42.53 0.20 -7.75
N ILE A 276 -42.27 0.36 -6.45
CA ILE A 276 -41.04 -0.12 -5.84
C ILE A 276 -41.13 -1.64 -5.70
N GLY A 277 -40.18 -2.36 -6.26
CA GLY A 277 -40.13 -3.82 -6.20
C GLY A 277 -38.78 -4.35 -6.66
N VAL A 278 -38.41 -5.51 -6.10
CA VAL A 278 -37.13 -6.19 -6.36
C VAL A 278 -37.32 -7.69 -6.58
N ASP A 279 -38.56 -8.12 -6.84
CA ASP A 279 -38.96 -9.51 -7.01
C ASP A 279 -40.00 -9.65 -8.13
N ASP A 280 -40.14 -10.88 -8.63
CA ASP A 280 -41.01 -11.23 -9.76
C ASP A 280 -42.48 -11.00 -9.41
N GLU A 281 -42.90 -11.32 -8.19
CA GLU A 281 -44.28 -11.15 -7.72
C GLU A 281 -44.75 -9.70 -7.74
N THR A 282 -43.85 -8.76 -7.45
CA THR A 282 -44.16 -7.34 -7.44
C THR A 282 -44.06 -6.72 -8.84
N CYS A 283 -43.06 -7.14 -9.63
CA CYS A 283 -42.67 -6.45 -10.85
C CYS A 283 -43.09 -7.11 -12.15
N CYS A 284 -43.50 -8.38 -12.10
CA CYS A 284 -43.73 -9.19 -13.26
C CYS A 284 -45.14 -9.81 -13.25
N SER A 285 -45.52 -10.36 -14.39
CA SER A 285 -46.72 -11.14 -14.58
C SER A 285 -46.30 -12.56 -14.95
N LYS A 286 -46.96 -13.56 -14.36
CA LYS A 286 -46.73 -14.97 -14.70
C LYS A 286 -46.99 -15.19 -16.19
N THR A 287 -46.11 -15.94 -16.84
CA THR A 287 -46.33 -16.44 -18.20
C THR A 287 -46.87 -17.86 -18.15
N CYS A 288 -47.37 -18.31 -19.29
CA CYS A 288 -47.89 -19.66 -19.45
C CYS A 288 -46.86 -20.76 -19.19
N ALA A 289 -45.55 -20.48 -19.22
CA ALA A 289 -44.52 -21.42 -18.81
C ALA A 289 -44.71 -21.91 -17.36
N GLN A 290 -45.16 -21.03 -16.45
CA GLN A 290 -45.45 -21.37 -15.05
C GLN A 290 -46.76 -22.16 -14.88
N PHE A 291 -47.60 -22.21 -15.92
CA PHE A 291 -48.90 -22.87 -15.88
C PHE A 291 -48.91 -24.24 -16.58
N GLN A 292 -47.86 -24.62 -17.32
CA GLN A 292 -47.85 -25.84 -18.13
C GLN A 292 -48.16 -27.11 -17.33
N GLU A 293 -47.65 -27.23 -16.10
CA GLU A 293 -47.90 -28.40 -15.25
C GLU A 293 -49.34 -28.48 -14.72
N GLN A 294 -50.09 -27.37 -14.78
CA GLN A 294 -51.48 -27.29 -14.36
C GLN A 294 -52.45 -27.62 -15.51
N CYS A 295 -51.94 -27.80 -16.73
CA CYS A 295 -52.71 -28.31 -17.86
C CYS A 295 -53.11 -29.77 -17.58
N THR A 296 -54.33 -29.98 -17.10
CA THR A 296 -54.88 -31.29 -16.74
C THR A 296 -56.27 -31.49 -17.34
N GLY A 297 -56.72 -32.74 -17.40
CA GLY A 297 -58.04 -33.11 -17.94
C GLY A 297 -58.12 -32.90 -19.44
N ASP A 298 -58.92 -31.93 -19.86
CA ASP A 298 -59.22 -31.63 -21.26
C ASP A 298 -58.21 -30.68 -21.93
N TYR A 299 -57.10 -30.41 -21.24
CA TYR A 299 -56.05 -29.50 -21.66
C TYR A 299 -54.69 -30.15 -21.54
N ALA A 300 -53.83 -29.92 -22.54
CA ALA A 300 -52.44 -30.35 -22.55
C ALA A 300 -51.49 -29.15 -22.67
N PRO A 301 -50.24 -29.28 -22.18
CA PRO A 301 -49.22 -28.25 -22.32
C PRO A 301 -49.07 -27.74 -23.76
N ASN A 302 -49.00 -26.43 -23.94
CA ASN A 302 -48.75 -25.77 -25.22
C ASN A 302 -47.46 -24.94 -25.16
N GLY A 303 -46.34 -25.57 -25.52
CA GLY A 303 -45.03 -24.93 -25.53
C GLY A 303 -44.94 -23.68 -26.39
N ALA A 304 -45.79 -23.53 -27.42
CA ALA A 304 -45.82 -22.32 -28.26
C ALA A 304 -46.29 -21.08 -27.49
N THR A 305 -47.05 -21.26 -26.39
CA THR A 305 -47.58 -20.15 -25.58
C THR A 305 -46.71 -19.80 -24.37
N ASN A 306 -45.59 -20.50 -24.12
CA ASN A 306 -44.79 -20.36 -22.89
C ASN A 306 -44.41 -18.91 -22.53
N ASN A 307 -44.20 -18.03 -23.51
CA ASN A 307 -43.82 -16.63 -23.30
C ASN A 307 -45.03 -15.67 -23.24
N THR A 308 -46.25 -16.18 -23.34
CA THR A 308 -47.49 -15.39 -23.28
C THR A 308 -47.83 -15.10 -21.83
N VAL A 309 -48.17 -13.86 -21.51
CA VAL A 309 -48.69 -13.49 -20.18
C VAL A 309 -50.05 -14.14 -19.98
N GLY A 310 -50.17 -14.94 -18.92
CA GLY A 310 -51.36 -15.75 -18.67
C GLY A 310 -51.11 -16.75 -17.56
N HIS A 311 -52.20 -17.15 -16.90
CA HIS A 311 -52.17 -18.12 -15.80
C HIS A 311 -53.47 -18.92 -15.73
N THR A 312 -54.11 -19.13 -16.87
CA THR A 312 -55.35 -19.91 -17.00
C THR A 312 -55.18 -20.99 -18.06
N ALA A 313 -55.91 -22.09 -17.94
CA ALA A 313 -55.83 -23.20 -18.87
C ALA A 313 -56.21 -22.78 -20.29
N GLU A 314 -57.19 -21.90 -20.43
CA GLU A 314 -57.66 -21.40 -21.72
C GLU A 314 -56.60 -20.58 -22.47
N THR A 315 -55.74 -19.88 -21.74
CA THR A 315 -54.68 -19.04 -22.34
C THR A 315 -53.38 -19.82 -22.54
N CYS A 316 -53.10 -20.77 -21.67
CA CYS A 316 -51.78 -21.39 -21.55
C CYS A 316 -51.69 -22.84 -21.99
N CYS A 317 -52.82 -23.50 -22.21
CA CYS A 317 -52.89 -24.89 -22.60
C CYS A 317 -53.61 -25.03 -23.95
N SER A 318 -53.37 -26.13 -24.64
CA SER A 318 -54.16 -26.50 -25.81
C SER A 318 -55.26 -27.48 -25.39
N LYS A 319 -56.45 -27.33 -25.96
CA LYS A 319 -57.51 -28.33 -25.78
C LYS A 319 -57.07 -29.68 -26.34
N THR A 320 -57.35 -30.74 -25.60
CA THR A 320 -57.20 -32.11 -26.08
C THR A 320 -58.48 -32.59 -26.76
N CYS A 321 -58.37 -33.71 -27.44
CA CYS A 321 -59.50 -34.38 -28.07
C CYS A 321 -60.53 -34.93 -27.05
N ALA A 322 -60.28 -34.82 -25.74
CA ALA A 322 -61.21 -35.24 -24.69
C ALA A 322 -62.56 -34.49 -24.73
N LEU A 323 -62.58 -33.25 -25.22
CA LEU A 323 -63.80 -32.46 -25.43
C LEU A 323 -64.37 -32.57 -26.85
N TYR A 324 -63.68 -33.27 -27.74
CA TYR A 324 -64.13 -33.43 -29.10
C TYR A 324 -65.13 -34.58 -29.20
N SER A 325 -66.08 -34.49 -30.13
CA SER A 325 -67.05 -35.55 -30.41
C SER A 325 -66.96 -35.93 -31.87
N CYS A 326 -66.58 -37.18 -32.14
CA CYS A 326 -66.48 -37.68 -33.49
C CYS A 326 -67.86 -38.08 -34.05
N GLY A 327 -68.01 -38.02 -35.38
CA GLY A 327 -69.19 -38.50 -36.08
C GLY A 327 -69.41 -40.03 -35.97
N THR A 328 -70.48 -40.55 -36.57
CA THR A 328 -70.77 -41.99 -36.57
C THR A 328 -69.68 -42.78 -37.31
N GLY A 329 -69.16 -43.86 -36.70
CA GLY A 329 -68.19 -44.78 -37.34
C GLY A 329 -66.72 -44.46 -37.07
N VAL A 330 -66.44 -43.46 -36.23
CA VAL A 330 -65.09 -43.06 -35.80
C VAL A 330 -64.99 -43.01 -34.27
N VAL A 331 -63.79 -43.17 -33.72
CA VAL A 331 -63.48 -43.18 -32.29
C VAL A 331 -62.34 -42.22 -31.97
N ILE A 332 -62.22 -41.79 -30.72
CA ILE A 332 -61.13 -40.91 -30.27
C ILE A 332 -60.06 -41.77 -29.60
N PRO A 333 -58.91 -42.01 -30.25
CA PRO A 333 -57.83 -42.75 -29.64
C PRO A 333 -57.13 -41.85 -28.61
N LYS A 334 -56.96 -42.34 -27.38
CA LYS A 334 -56.18 -41.65 -26.33
C LYS A 334 -56.61 -40.17 -26.15
N SER A 335 -57.90 -39.93 -25.95
CA SER A 335 -58.52 -38.60 -25.98
C SER A 335 -57.82 -37.52 -25.12
N GLN A 336 -57.19 -37.92 -24.02
CA GLN A 336 -56.46 -37.02 -23.11
C GLN A 336 -55.03 -36.67 -23.56
N SER A 337 -54.44 -37.39 -24.53
CA SER A 337 -53.04 -37.16 -24.96
C SER A 337 -52.91 -36.53 -26.34
N VAL A 338 -54.00 -36.46 -27.12
CA VAL A 338 -53.99 -35.89 -28.47
C VAL A 338 -54.43 -34.43 -28.39
N VAL A 339 -53.56 -33.52 -28.84
CA VAL A 339 -53.85 -32.09 -28.93
C VAL A 339 -54.56 -31.82 -30.25
N GLY A 340 -55.78 -31.30 -30.18
CA GLY A 340 -56.59 -31.06 -31.36
C GLY A 340 -58.05 -30.79 -31.03
N SER A 341 -58.77 -30.27 -32.01
CA SER A 341 -60.21 -30.01 -31.92
C SER A 341 -60.90 -30.17 -33.28
N SER A 342 -60.38 -31.04 -34.14
CA SER A 342 -60.94 -31.33 -35.46
C SER A 342 -61.00 -32.84 -35.70
N ASP A 343 -61.84 -33.27 -36.63
CA ASP A 343 -62.00 -34.69 -36.97
C ASP A 343 -60.67 -35.31 -37.42
N GLU A 344 -59.87 -34.59 -38.21
CA GLU A 344 -58.61 -35.09 -38.77
C GLU A 344 -57.55 -35.37 -37.69
N LEU A 345 -57.61 -34.63 -36.58
CA LEU A 345 -56.66 -34.78 -35.47
C LEU A 345 -57.19 -35.69 -34.37
N CYS A 346 -58.50 -35.66 -34.12
CA CYS A 346 -59.10 -36.29 -32.95
C CYS A 346 -59.79 -37.62 -33.23
N CYS A 347 -60.12 -37.91 -34.49
CA CYS A 347 -60.93 -39.06 -34.84
C CYS A 347 -60.15 -40.03 -35.71
N GLU A 348 -60.26 -41.32 -35.38
CA GLU A 348 -59.81 -42.40 -36.24
C GLU A 348 -61.00 -43.33 -36.55
N ASN A 349 -60.87 -44.18 -37.56
CA ASN A 349 -61.91 -45.16 -37.88
C ASN A 349 -62.19 -46.10 -36.68
N SER A 350 -63.45 -46.42 -36.39
CA SER A 350 -63.82 -47.28 -35.25
C SER A 350 -63.23 -48.69 -35.30
N ARG A 351 -62.72 -49.12 -36.47
CA ARG A 351 -62.01 -50.40 -36.64
C ARG A 351 -60.54 -50.34 -36.20
N CYS A 352 -59.95 -49.15 -36.04
CA CYS A 352 -58.54 -48.96 -35.68
C CYS A 352 -58.12 -49.57 -34.33
N PRO A 353 -58.90 -49.48 -33.23
CA PRO A 353 -58.54 -50.15 -31.99
C PRO A 353 -58.46 -51.67 -32.13
N ALA A 354 -59.31 -52.27 -32.98
CA ALA A 354 -59.26 -53.71 -33.24
C ALA A 354 -57.98 -54.08 -34.01
N MET A 355 -57.58 -53.27 -34.99
CA MET A 355 -56.37 -53.51 -35.79
C MET A 355 -55.08 -53.31 -34.99
N ARG A 356 -55.00 -52.32 -34.08
CA ARG A 356 -53.81 -52.13 -33.22
C ARG A 356 -53.55 -53.31 -32.27
N ASN A 357 -54.59 -54.06 -31.95
CA ASN A 357 -54.49 -55.26 -31.12
C ASN A 357 -54.24 -56.54 -31.92
N MET A 358 -54.09 -56.45 -33.24
CA MET A 358 -53.80 -57.62 -34.07
C MET A 358 -52.29 -57.82 -34.21
N THR A 359 -51.79 -58.96 -33.74
CA THR A 359 -50.40 -59.40 -33.98
C THR A 359 -50.37 -60.48 -35.06
N LYS A 360 -49.37 -60.43 -35.94
CA LYS A 360 -49.16 -61.47 -36.95
C LYS A 360 -48.78 -62.78 -36.24
N ILE A 361 -49.51 -63.86 -36.51
CA ILE A 361 -49.26 -65.18 -35.87
C ILE A 361 -47.99 -65.84 -36.40
N ASP A 362 -47.70 -65.62 -37.68
CA ASP A 362 -46.55 -66.22 -38.36
C ASP A 362 -45.85 -65.16 -39.21
N SER A 363 -44.74 -64.64 -38.71
CA SER A 363 -43.91 -63.64 -39.41
C SER A 363 -43.28 -64.17 -40.70
N ALA A 364 -43.29 -65.50 -40.93
CA ALA A 364 -42.71 -66.10 -42.13
C ALA A 364 -43.68 -66.14 -43.34
N LYS A 365 -44.96 -65.77 -43.17
CA LYS A 365 -46.01 -65.93 -44.20
C LYS A 365 -46.75 -64.63 -44.53
N GLY A 366 -46.02 -63.54 -44.74
CA GLY A 366 -46.61 -62.30 -45.27
C GLY A 366 -47.09 -62.46 -46.72
N CYS A 367 -47.95 -61.54 -47.18
CA CYS A 367 -48.34 -61.46 -48.59
C CYS A 367 -47.18 -61.03 -49.50
N ASN A 368 -46.18 -60.35 -48.94
CA ASN A 368 -45.04 -59.83 -49.68
C ASN A 368 -44.24 -61.00 -50.26
N SER A 369 -43.92 -60.93 -51.55
CA SER A 369 -43.16 -61.93 -52.32
C SER A 369 -43.92 -63.17 -52.80
N LEU A 370 -45.25 -63.18 -52.74
CA LEU A 370 -46.06 -64.24 -53.37
C LEU A 370 -46.23 -63.97 -54.87
N GLY A 371 -46.09 -65.03 -55.68
CA GLY A 371 -46.41 -65.00 -57.11
C GLY A 371 -47.89 -64.82 -57.38
N GLU A 372 -48.25 -64.35 -58.57
CA GLU A 372 -49.63 -64.03 -58.98
C GLU A 372 -50.60 -65.21 -58.85
N ASP A 373 -50.14 -66.42 -59.18
CA ASP A 373 -50.91 -67.66 -59.12
C ASP A 373 -51.19 -68.15 -57.68
N VAL A 374 -50.45 -67.62 -56.70
CA VAL A 374 -50.51 -67.95 -55.27
C VAL A 374 -51.15 -66.83 -54.44
N CYS A 375 -50.98 -65.57 -54.85
CA CYS A 375 -51.38 -64.40 -54.08
C CYS A 375 -52.85 -64.44 -53.65
N SER A 376 -53.78 -64.68 -54.58
CA SER A 376 -55.22 -64.73 -54.31
C SER A 376 -55.69 -65.93 -53.47
N LYS A 377 -54.80 -66.89 -53.23
CA LYS A 377 -55.07 -68.10 -52.43
C LYS A 377 -54.43 -68.05 -51.04
N HIS A 378 -53.57 -67.06 -50.77
CA HIS A 378 -52.86 -66.93 -49.50
C HIS A 378 -53.59 -65.99 -48.55
N PHE A 379 -53.47 -66.27 -47.25
CA PHE A 379 -54.05 -65.45 -46.19
C PHE A 379 -53.01 -65.20 -45.10
N VAL A 380 -53.02 -64.01 -44.52
CA VAL A 380 -52.25 -63.69 -43.32
C VAL A 380 -53.17 -63.83 -42.12
N GLU A 381 -52.81 -64.72 -41.21
CA GLU A 381 -53.51 -64.87 -39.94
C GLU A 381 -53.03 -63.82 -38.94
N LEU A 382 -53.99 -63.02 -38.46
CA LEU A 382 -53.79 -62.04 -37.41
C LEU A 382 -54.50 -62.50 -36.14
N LYS A 383 -53.80 -62.50 -35.02
CA LYS A 383 -54.39 -62.79 -33.71
C LYS A 383 -54.71 -61.51 -33.00
N ASN A 384 -55.97 -61.33 -32.63
CA ASN A 384 -56.35 -60.25 -31.74
C ASN A 384 -55.88 -60.59 -30.31
N SER A 385 -55.03 -59.73 -29.74
CA SER A 385 -54.44 -59.90 -28.40
C SER A 385 -55.48 -59.83 -27.28
N ILE A 386 -56.61 -59.15 -27.50
CA ILE A 386 -57.68 -58.98 -26.51
C ILE A 386 -58.67 -60.15 -26.59
N THR A 387 -59.15 -60.49 -27.78
CA THR A 387 -60.20 -61.51 -27.94
C THR A 387 -59.62 -62.92 -28.12
N ASN A 388 -58.30 -63.04 -28.32
CA ASN A 388 -57.58 -64.27 -28.64
C ASN A 388 -58.10 -64.97 -29.93
N LYS A 389 -58.93 -64.28 -30.73
CA LYS A 389 -59.44 -64.77 -32.02
C LYS A 389 -58.40 -64.57 -33.11
N THR A 390 -58.38 -65.50 -34.05
CA THR A 390 -57.58 -65.43 -35.28
C THR A 390 -58.49 -65.04 -36.43
N ASP A 391 -58.15 -63.93 -37.09
CA ASP A 391 -58.79 -63.49 -38.32
C ASP A 391 -57.82 -63.71 -39.49
N ALA A 392 -58.34 -64.14 -40.65
CA ALA A 392 -57.56 -64.38 -41.85
C ALA A 392 -57.81 -63.25 -42.86
N LEU A 393 -56.75 -62.53 -43.24
CA LEU A 393 -56.81 -61.50 -44.28
C LEU A 393 -56.30 -62.06 -45.59
N ALA A 394 -57.13 -62.02 -46.63
CA ALA A 394 -56.74 -62.44 -47.96
C ALA A 394 -55.63 -61.54 -48.50
N CYS A 395 -54.64 -62.14 -49.15
CA CYS A 395 -53.71 -61.38 -49.96
C CYS A 395 -54.36 -61.05 -51.31
N GLN A 396 -54.13 -59.84 -51.81
CA GLN A 396 -54.65 -59.37 -53.08
C GLN A 396 -53.51 -58.81 -53.93
N MET A 397 -53.59 -59.08 -55.23
CA MET A 397 -52.68 -58.47 -56.18
C MET A 397 -53.05 -57.00 -56.35
N THR A 398 -52.08 -56.11 -56.15
CA THR A 398 -52.25 -54.69 -56.43
C THR A 398 -52.20 -54.45 -57.95
N ASP A 399 -52.70 -53.30 -58.39
CA ASP A 399 -52.72 -52.91 -59.81
C ASP A 399 -51.31 -52.81 -60.42
N ILE A 400 -50.26 -52.78 -59.59
CA ILE A 400 -48.84 -52.75 -59.99
C ILE A 400 -48.17 -54.15 -59.96
N GLY A 401 -48.94 -55.22 -59.80
CA GLY A 401 -48.43 -56.59 -59.83
C GLY A 401 -47.66 -57.02 -58.58
N LEU A 402 -47.83 -56.33 -57.45
CA LEU A 402 -47.29 -56.74 -56.15
C LEU A 402 -48.39 -57.37 -55.30
N CYS A 403 -48.10 -58.52 -54.70
CA CYS A 403 -49.01 -59.16 -53.75
C CYS A 403 -48.92 -58.44 -52.39
N GLY A 404 -50.02 -57.82 -51.97
CA GLY A 404 -50.16 -57.15 -50.69
C GLY A 404 -51.30 -57.75 -49.86
N LEU A 405 -51.47 -57.28 -48.62
CA LEU A 405 -52.71 -57.53 -47.88
C LEU A 405 -53.84 -56.87 -48.67
N GLY A 406 -54.87 -57.63 -49.03
CA GLY A 406 -56.05 -57.07 -49.67
C GLY A 406 -56.66 -56.01 -48.77
N SER A 407 -57.03 -54.87 -49.35
CA SER A 407 -57.81 -53.88 -48.63
C SER A 407 -59.10 -54.56 -48.21
N VAL A 408 -59.31 -54.75 -46.90
CA VAL A 408 -60.67 -54.93 -46.39
C VAL A 408 -61.45 -53.73 -46.95
N PRO A 409 -62.64 -53.89 -47.55
CA PRO A 409 -63.26 -52.88 -48.44
C PRO A 409 -63.51 -51.45 -47.91
N GLU A 410 -62.94 -51.03 -46.78
CA GLU A 410 -63.23 -49.70 -46.21
C GLU A 410 -62.19 -49.09 -45.26
N VAL A 411 -61.10 -49.78 -44.87
CA VAL A 411 -60.12 -49.19 -43.94
C VAL A 411 -58.71 -49.70 -44.26
N LEU A 412 -57.82 -48.82 -44.70
CA LEU A 412 -56.41 -49.14 -44.83
C LEU A 412 -55.73 -48.97 -43.45
N PRO A 413 -54.68 -49.77 -43.13
CA PRO A 413 -53.91 -49.57 -41.91
C PRO A 413 -53.31 -48.15 -41.77
N THR A 414 -53.14 -47.43 -42.87
CA THR A 414 -52.71 -46.02 -42.91
C THR A 414 -53.75 -45.04 -42.37
N ASP A 415 -55.01 -45.47 -42.23
CA ASP A 415 -56.12 -44.63 -41.76
C ASP A 415 -56.25 -44.64 -40.23
N CYS A 416 -55.30 -45.31 -39.54
CA CYS A 416 -55.24 -45.38 -38.09
C CYS A 416 -54.03 -44.58 -37.58
N ALA A 417 -54.29 -43.60 -36.73
CA ALA A 417 -53.23 -42.86 -36.05
C ALA A 417 -52.46 -43.82 -35.12
N GLU A 418 -51.13 -43.84 -35.23
CA GLU A 418 -50.25 -44.62 -34.33
C GLU A 418 -50.16 -44.00 -32.92
#